data_AF-A0A2I2Y1N4-F1
#
_entry.id   AF-A0A2I2Y1N4-F1
#
_cell.length_a   1.000
_cell.length_b   1.000
_cell.length_c   1.000
_cell.angle_alpha   90.00
_cell.angle_beta   90.00
_cell.angle_gamma   90.00
#
_symmetry.space_group_name_H-M   'P 1'
#
loop_
_entity.id
_entity.type
_entity.pdbx_description
1 polymer ?
#
loop_
_entity_poly.entity_id
_entity_poly.type
_entity_poly.pdbx_seq_one_letter_code
_entity_poly.pdbx_strand_id
1 'polypeptide(L)'
;MAGGEAGVTLGQPHLSRQDLTTLDVTKLTPLSHEVISRQATINIAGNESCPQPQTSEHLAAIEIMKLKHILILQNKIDLVKESQAKEQYEQILAFVQGKKP
;
A
#
# COMPACT_ATOMS: atom_id res chain seq x y z
N MET A 1 25.63 26.73 -7.40
CA MET A 1 24.25 26.57 -7.88
C MET A 1 24.21 25.37 -8.79
N ALA A 2 23.68 24.24 -8.32
CA ALA A 2 23.45 23.05 -9.11
C ALA A 2 21.96 22.71 -8.96
N GLY A 3 21.18 23.02 -9.99
CA GLY A 3 19.76 22.71 -10.05
C GLY A 3 19.60 21.20 -10.15
N GLY A 4 19.09 20.58 -9.09
CA GLY A 4 18.63 19.19 -9.15
C GLY A 4 17.41 19.13 -10.05
N GLU A 5 17.46 18.30 -11.09
CA GLU A 5 16.30 18.00 -11.94
C GLU A 5 15.27 17.20 -11.13
N ALA A 6 14.47 17.91 -10.36
CA ALA A 6 13.28 17.42 -9.68
C ALA A 6 12.18 17.20 -10.73
N GLY A 7 12.29 16.17 -11.57
CA GLY A 7 11.40 16.05 -12.72
C GLY A 7 10.94 14.64 -13.08
N VAL A 8 11.76 13.61 -12.90
CA VAL A 8 11.43 12.27 -13.42
C VAL A 8 11.76 11.21 -12.39
N THR A 9 10.77 10.38 -12.04
CA THR A 9 10.99 9.20 -11.20
C THR A 9 11.59 8.08 -12.06
N LEU A 10 12.87 8.21 -12.45
CA LEU A 10 13.59 7.21 -13.24
C LEU A 10 14.13 6.03 -12.40
N GLY A 11 14.11 6.16 -11.07
CA GLY A 11 14.82 5.24 -10.16
C GLY A 11 14.07 3.96 -9.74
N GLN A 12 12.84 3.74 -10.19
CA GLN A 12 12.02 2.59 -9.79
C GLN A 12 11.59 1.79 -11.02
N PRO A 13 12.38 0.81 -11.51
CA PRO A 13 12.12 0.10 -12.76
C PRO A 13 10.82 -0.73 -12.74
N HIS A 14 10.30 -1.02 -11.55
CA HIS A 14 9.07 -1.78 -11.35
C HIS A 14 7.80 -0.90 -11.30
N LEU A 15 7.94 0.42 -11.39
CA LEU A 15 6.82 1.36 -11.40
C LEU A 15 6.73 2.09 -12.73
N SER A 16 5.53 2.55 -13.07
CA SER A 16 5.33 3.39 -14.25
C SER A 16 6.14 4.68 -14.15
N ARG A 17 6.86 5.00 -15.23
CA ARG A 17 7.61 6.25 -15.33
C ARG A 17 6.64 7.42 -15.29
N GLN A 18 6.92 8.38 -14.41
CA GLN A 18 6.21 9.66 -14.37
C GLN A 18 7.18 10.78 -14.76
N ASP A 19 6.74 11.60 -15.70
CA ASP A 19 7.46 12.79 -16.13
C ASP A 19 6.66 14.03 -15.68
N LEU A 20 7.17 14.74 -14.68
CA LEU A 20 6.52 15.90 -14.09
C LEU A 20 6.46 17.09 -15.05
N THR A 21 7.25 17.10 -16.12
CA THR A 21 7.24 18.18 -17.12
C THR A 21 6.02 18.10 -18.05
N THR A 22 5.45 16.90 -18.21
CA THR A 22 4.31 16.64 -19.10
C THR A 22 3.05 16.26 -18.34
N LEU A 23 3.15 15.98 -17.04
CA LEU A 23 2.03 15.58 -16.19
C LEU A 23 1.07 16.74 -15.92
N ASP A 24 -0.16 16.61 -16.41
CA ASP A 24 -1.25 17.56 -16.11
C ASP A 24 -2.02 17.11 -14.88
N VAL A 25 -1.71 17.73 -13.73
CA VAL A 25 -2.31 17.39 -12.43
C VAL A 25 -3.84 17.61 -12.43
N THR A 26 -4.36 18.52 -13.25
CA THR A 26 -5.80 18.82 -13.29
C THR A 26 -6.65 17.72 -13.92
N LYS A 27 -6.02 16.83 -14.71
CA LYS A 27 -6.67 15.69 -15.37
C LYS A 27 -6.52 14.39 -14.59
N LEU A 28 -5.76 14.40 -13.50
CA LEU A 28 -5.54 13.20 -12.70
C LEU A 28 -6.80 12.83 -11.92
N THR A 29 -7.11 11.55 -11.97
CA THR A 29 -8.15 10.91 -11.16
C THR A 29 -7.49 9.82 -10.31
N PRO A 30 -8.15 9.33 -9.24
CA PRO A 30 -7.67 8.18 -8.49
C PRO A 30 -7.38 6.94 -9.35
N LEU A 31 -8.03 6.82 -10.52
CA LEU A 31 -7.90 5.68 -11.43
C LEU A 31 -6.92 5.92 -12.59
N SER A 32 -6.34 7.12 -12.71
CA SER A 32 -5.33 7.41 -13.72
C SER A 32 -4.12 6.50 -13.55
N HIS A 33 -3.51 6.07 -14.66
CA HIS A 33 -2.41 5.10 -14.67
C HIS A 33 -1.22 5.57 -13.80
N GLU A 34 -0.95 6.87 -13.83
CA GLU A 34 0.08 7.54 -13.06
C GLU A 34 -0.18 7.39 -11.54
N VAL A 35 -1.45 7.40 -11.13
CA VAL A 35 -1.85 7.34 -9.72
C VAL A 35 -1.92 5.89 -9.23
N ILE A 36 -2.58 5.01 -9.98
CA ILE A 36 -2.82 3.63 -9.57
C ILE A 36 -1.53 2.80 -9.50
N SER A 37 -0.54 3.09 -10.36
CA SER A 37 0.76 2.40 -10.34
C SER A 37 1.57 2.62 -9.06
N ARG A 38 1.21 3.62 -8.24
CA ARG A 38 1.91 3.97 -6.99
C ARG A 38 1.10 3.67 -5.72
N GLN A 39 -0.01 2.95 -5.85
CA GLN A 39 -0.85 2.56 -4.72
C GLN A 39 -0.83 1.05 -4.54
N ALA A 40 -0.88 0.59 -3.30
CA ALA A 40 -1.10 -0.80 -2.98
C ALA A 40 -2.40 -0.95 -2.19
N THR A 41 -3.19 -1.96 -2.55
CA THR A 41 -4.34 -2.38 -1.76
C THR A 41 -4.10 -3.81 -1.29
N ILE A 42 -4.21 -4.06 0.02
CA ILE A 42 -4.03 -5.38 0.61
C ILE A 42 -5.37 -5.80 1.21
N ASN A 43 -5.81 -6.99 0.86
CA ASN A 43 -7.03 -7.58 1.41
C ASN A 43 -6.65 -8.65 2.43
N ILE A 44 -7.11 -8.50 3.68
CA ILE A 44 -6.87 -9.43 4.78
C ILE A 44 -8.23 -10.02 5.21
N ALA A 45 -8.33 -11.34 5.21
CA ALA A 45 -9.55 -12.03 5.60
C ALA A 45 -9.78 -11.92 7.12
N GLY A 46 -10.93 -11.38 7.53
CA GLY A 46 -11.33 -11.12 8.92
C GLY A 46 -11.41 -12.36 9.81
N ASN A 47 -11.63 -13.51 9.17
CA ASN A 47 -11.81 -14.80 9.80
C ASN A 47 -10.50 -15.60 9.99
N GLU A 48 -9.35 -15.01 9.66
CA GLU A 48 -8.02 -15.64 9.79
C GLU A 48 -7.16 -14.86 10.80
N SER A 49 -6.18 -15.51 11.42
CA SER A 49 -5.25 -14.79 12.30
C SER A 49 -4.31 -13.90 11.49
N CYS A 50 -3.92 -12.75 12.02
CA CYS A 50 -2.93 -11.86 11.41
C CYS A 50 -1.66 -11.83 12.26
N PRO A 51 -0.44 -11.90 11.67
CA PRO A 51 -0.15 -11.98 10.24
C PRO A 51 -0.16 -13.41 9.65
N GLN A 52 -0.75 -13.57 8.46
CA GLN A 52 -0.55 -14.76 7.63
C GLN A 52 0.75 -14.66 6.82
N PRO A 53 1.36 -15.80 6.40
CA PRO A 53 2.57 -15.79 5.58
C PRO A 53 2.46 -14.91 4.32
N GLN A 54 1.33 -14.98 3.61
CA GLN A 54 1.09 -14.17 2.41
C GLN A 54 0.97 -12.68 2.74
N THR A 55 0.34 -12.32 3.86
CA THR A 55 0.22 -10.93 4.30
C THR A 55 1.59 -10.32 4.57
N SER A 56 2.48 -11.10 5.21
CA SER A 56 3.86 -10.69 5.45
C SER A 56 4.66 -10.54 4.16
N GLU A 57 4.53 -11.48 3.22
CA GLU A 57 5.22 -11.44 1.92
C GLU A 57 4.78 -10.22 1.09
N HIS A 58 3.47 -9.96 1.00
CA HIS A 58 2.94 -8.81 0.29
C HIS A 58 3.38 -7.48 0.92
N LEU A 59 3.38 -7.37 2.26
CA LEU A 59 3.86 -6.16 2.94
C LEU A 59 5.36 -5.93 2.72
N ALA A 60 6.18 -6.98 2.75
CA ALA A 60 7.61 -6.89 2.43
C ALA A 60 7.84 -6.41 0.99
N ALA A 61 7.06 -6.92 0.02
CA ALA A 61 7.14 -6.46 -1.37
C ALA A 61 6.79 -4.97 -1.50
N ILE A 62 5.74 -4.51 -0.81
CA ILE A 62 5.32 -3.11 -0.80
C ILE A 62 6.40 -2.20 -0.19
N GLU A 63 7.06 -2.65 0.87
CA GLU A 63 8.20 -1.94 1.48
C GLU A 63 9.39 -1.84 0.52
N ILE A 64 9.73 -2.93 -0.19
CA ILE A 64 10.78 -2.95 -1.23
C ILE A 64 10.43 -1.97 -2.37
N MET A 65 9.16 -1.91 -2.78
CA MET A 65 8.67 -0.98 -3.81
C MET A 65 8.62 0.48 -3.33
N LYS A 66 8.79 0.73 -2.03
CA LYS A 66 8.74 2.06 -1.38
C LYS A 66 7.42 2.79 -1.65
N LEU A 67 6.31 2.06 -1.68
CA LEU A 67 4.99 2.66 -1.85
C LEU A 67 4.56 3.32 -0.53
N LYS A 68 4.13 4.57 -0.60
CA LYS A 68 3.65 5.34 0.57
C LYS A 68 2.15 5.21 0.79
N HIS A 69 1.41 4.97 -0.30
CA HIS A 69 -0.04 4.93 -0.30
C HIS A 69 -0.50 3.48 -0.27
N ILE A 70 -0.78 3.00 0.94
CA ILE A 70 -1.23 1.64 1.19
C ILE A 70 -2.62 1.70 1.81
N LEU A 71 -3.57 0.96 1.24
CA LEU A 71 -4.89 0.74 1.81
C LEU A 71 -5.01 -0.72 2.23
N ILE A 72 -5.31 -0.97 3.50
CA ILE A 72 -5.56 -2.32 4.02
C ILE A 72 -7.05 -2.48 4.22
N LEU A 73 -7.63 -3.51 3.63
CA LEU A 73 -9.04 -3.85 3.67
C LEU A 73 -9.24 -5.13 4.47
N GLN A 74 -10.04 -5.04 5.53
CA GLN A 74 -10.47 -6.21 6.30
C GLN A 74 -11.75 -6.77 5.66
N ASN A 75 -11.64 -7.93 5.03
CA ASN A 75 -12.71 -8.56 4.26
C ASN A 75 -13.37 -9.69 5.06
N LYS A 76 -14.50 -10.24 4.59
CA LYS A 76 -15.23 -11.33 5.26
C LYS A 76 -15.61 -11.02 6.72
N ILE A 77 -15.80 -9.74 7.07
CA ILE A 77 -16.17 -9.30 8.43
C ILE A 77 -17.55 -9.83 8.85
N ASP A 78 -18.40 -10.16 7.88
CA ASP A 78 -19.69 -10.82 8.05
C ASP A 78 -19.60 -12.20 8.70
N LEU A 79 -18.44 -12.87 8.61
CA LEU A 79 -18.21 -14.20 9.15
C LEU A 79 -17.66 -14.19 10.59
N VAL A 80 -17.40 -13.03 11.17
CA VAL A 80 -16.78 -12.91 12.50
C VAL A 80 -17.56 -11.98 13.42
N LYS A 81 -17.36 -12.16 14.73
CA LYS A 81 -17.91 -11.25 15.74
C LYS A 81 -17.12 -9.94 15.76
N GLU A 82 -17.77 -8.85 16.13
CA GLU A 82 -17.16 -7.52 16.25
C GLU A 82 -15.90 -7.52 17.12
N SER A 83 -15.90 -8.24 18.25
CA SER A 83 -14.74 -8.37 19.13
C SER A 83 -13.53 -9.00 18.43
N GLN A 84 -13.76 -10.05 17.65
CA GLN A 84 -12.71 -10.74 16.89
C GLN A 84 -12.20 -9.87 15.74
N ALA A 85 -13.11 -9.16 15.05
CA ALA A 85 -12.73 -8.21 14.00
C ALA A 85 -11.84 -7.09 14.56
N LYS A 86 -12.18 -6.58 15.75
CA LYS A 86 -11.41 -5.54 16.44
C LYS A 86 -10.05 -6.04 16.92
N GLU A 87 -9.98 -7.23 17.50
CA GLU A 87 -8.71 -7.85 17.90
C GLU A 87 -7.79 -8.03 16.70
N GLN A 88 -8.32 -8.53 15.58
CA GLN A 88 -7.54 -8.68 14.36
C GLN A 88 -7.09 -7.32 13.80
N TYR A 89 -7.94 -6.29 13.86
CA TYR A 89 -7.54 -4.93 13.48
C TYR A 89 -6.34 -4.43 14.31
N GLU A 90 -6.34 -4.68 15.61
CA GLU A 90 -5.21 -4.34 16.49
C GLU A 90 -3.93 -5.12 16.12
N GLN A 91 -4.06 -6.41 15.77
CA GLN A 91 -2.95 -7.22 15.25
C GLN A 91 -2.38 -6.66 13.95
N ILE A 92 -3.25 -6.29 13.00
CA ILE A 92 -2.86 -5.68 11.72
C ILE A 92 -2.11 -4.38 11.97
N LEU A 93 -2.62 -3.51 12.85
CA LEU A 93 -1.96 -2.26 13.22
C LEU A 93 -0.58 -2.49 13.84
N ALA A 94 -0.47 -3.43 14.78
CA ALA A 94 0.80 -3.76 15.42
C ALA A 94 1.82 -4.25 14.38
N PHE A 95 1.40 -5.14 13.48
CA PHE A 95 2.24 -5.69 12.42
C PHE A 95 2.75 -4.61 11.47
N VAL A 96 1.86 -3.74 10.97
CA VAL A 96 2.22 -2.65 10.03
C VAL A 96 3.10 -1.59 10.70
N GLN A 97 2.95 -1.36 12.00
CA GLN A 97 3.81 -0.45 12.77
C GLN A 97 5.19 -1.05 13.10
N GLY A 98 5.48 -2.29 12.67
CA GLY A 98 6.74 -2.96 12.98
C GLY A 98 6.86 -3.41 14.44
N LYS A 99 5.76 -3.41 15.20
CA LYS A 99 5.71 -4.06 16.51
C LYS A 99 5.62 -5.56 16.23
N LYS A 100 6.78 -6.25 16.26
CA LYS A 100 6.81 -7.71 16.18
C LYS A 100 5.89 -8.29 17.27
N PRO A 101 5.09 -9.33 16.96
CA PRO A 101 4.39 -10.09 17.98
C PRO A 101 5.36 -10.76 18.96
#